data_AF-A0A060SVQ1-F1
#
_entry.id   AF-A0A060SVQ1-F1
#
_cell.length_a   1.000
_cell.length_b   1.000
_cell.length_c   1.000
_cell.angle_alpha   90.00
_cell.angle_beta   90.00
_cell.angle_gamma   90.00
#
_symmetry.space_group_name_H-M   'P 1'
#
loop_
_entity.id
_entity.type
_entity.pdbx_description
1 polymer ?
#
loop_
_entity_poly.entity_id
_entity_poly.type
_entity_poly.pdbx_seq_one_letter_code
_entity_poly.pdbx_strand_id
1 'polypeptide(L)'
;MSCAVLRVELPAYSHSFEVQVPPTSTIRDVKQEITRTCPGSPLPDGQRLVFKGRFLSDDEKVEDVWKSPDDSRVVHLAVHPSAWTSTPPSLHNASNAPSHAPQPAPSAHRSSASQPRHSSHPPSYAPGQSLPTIDAAPFPAIAYIQYLHNVALSVLSGGTMRLPPQPAVAELEAWRLTAMEVYRNRGWTWPAVFDAPFPSGSPDQGVVYQAVMIEGLPYLSLATPNATPTAAQNHALNVISHTFAILSMANDPMLYVSTTPYPASQNTPTTNLNQRLQELGFPPLRLAPNQVPRNANDANQPNRLGAPVAAGGAEIRAIPVRALLVPLLMLAFRTVLLLYFFSPSKRPLFGILLSLWVVYEAWAAMRLVINDGNERPAEVAGANPAAARNAPGPQGGGPVQAVPRANRVQMRSPIQAVIDGLAMMNISYEDALLESDTQAPPPSVLQKAKMFITLFVLTLYPAAWDRRRTALRQREGRIRTEATAREAALTERAERESAGADAPARSAEEEARAKAREQVVIRHERRPAWLKQYVQRVQYSEWVDDP
;
A
#
# COMPACT_ATOMS: atom_id res chain seq x y z
N MET A 1 -32.06 40.49 -10.89
CA MET A 1 -30.96 39.71 -11.50
C MET A 1 -31.05 38.31 -10.93
N SER A 2 -31.18 37.28 -11.75
CA SER A 2 -31.31 35.90 -11.30
C SER A 2 -29.95 35.39 -10.83
N CYS A 3 -29.82 35.03 -9.55
CA CYS A 3 -28.63 34.34 -9.04
C CYS A 3 -28.67 32.87 -9.46
N ALA A 4 -27.53 32.31 -9.87
CA ALA A 4 -27.36 30.89 -10.04
C ALA A 4 -27.03 30.26 -8.69
N VAL A 5 -27.80 29.24 -8.29
CA VAL A 5 -27.49 28.40 -7.13
C VAL A 5 -26.57 27.27 -7.59
N LEU A 6 -25.39 27.18 -6.98
CA LEU A 6 -24.38 26.16 -7.23
C LEU A 6 -24.23 25.29 -5.99
N ARG A 7 -24.38 23.97 -6.12
CA ARG A 7 -24.14 23.01 -5.04
C ARG A 7 -22.66 22.59 -5.05
N VAL A 8 -21.95 22.91 -3.99
CA VAL A 8 -20.54 22.58 -3.82
C VAL A 8 -20.42 21.36 -2.91
N GLU A 9 -19.72 20.33 -3.36
CA GLU A 9 -19.48 19.10 -2.61
C GLU A 9 -18.01 18.98 -2.24
N LEU A 10 -17.72 18.61 -0.99
CA LEU A 10 -16.38 18.30 -0.47
C LEU A 10 -16.31 16.79 -0.21
N PRO A 11 -15.87 15.98 -1.20
CA PRO A 11 -15.89 14.53 -1.06
C PRO A 11 -15.08 14.01 0.13
N ALA A 12 -13.96 14.67 0.45
CA ALA A 12 -13.08 14.28 1.56
C ALA A 12 -13.75 14.44 2.94
N TYR A 13 -14.79 15.26 3.05
CA TYR A 13 -15.45 15.60 4.31
C TYR A 13 -16.94 15.22 4.32
N SER A 14 -17.43 14.54 3.28
CA SER A 14 -18.85 14.19 3.10
C SER A 14 -19.79 15.38 3.36
N HIS A 15 -19.36 16.59 2.98
CA HIS A 15 -20.07 17.83 3.23
C HIS A 15 -20.46 18.49 1.90
N SER A 16 -21.72 18.88 1.77
CA SER A 16 -22.16 19.77 0.69
C SER A 16 -22.80 21.04 1.24
N PHE A 17 -22.66 22.14 0.51
CA PHE A 17 -23.35 23.41 0.77
C PHE A 17 -23.66 24.11 -0.54
N GLU A 18 -24.50 25.14 -0.49
CA GLU A 18 -24.89 25.92 -1.67
C GLU A 18 -24.22 27.29 -1.67
N VAL A 19 -23.87 27.75 -2.87
CA VAL A 19 -23.26 29.05 -3.14
C VAL A 19 -24.13 29.77 -4.16
N GLN A 20 -24.46 31.03 -3.89
CA GLN A 20 -25.27 31.86 -4.79
C GLN A 20 -24.37 32.86 -5.49
N VAL A 21 -24.26 32.76 -6.82
CA VAL A 21 -23.42 33.63 -7.63
C VAL A 21 -24.18 34.11 -8.87
N PRO A 22 -23.98 35.37 -9.31
CA PRO A 22 -24.48 35.81 -10.61
C PRO A 22 -23.94 34.94 -11.76
N PRO A 23 -24.72 34.69 -12.83
CA PRO A 23 -24.26 33.89 -13.97
C PRO A 23 -23.09 34.53 -14.75
N THR A 24 -22.95 35.85 -14.66
CA THR A 24 -21.85 36.61 -15.26
C THR A 24 -20.57 36.58 -14.43
N SER A 25 -20.60 35.98 -13.23
CA SER A 25 -19.43 35.87 -12.36
C SER A 25 -18.41 34.87 -12.90
N THR A 26 -17.16 35.10 -12.55
CA THR A 26 -16.06 34.20 -12.87
C THR A 26 -15.93 33.09 -11.83
N ILE A 27 -15.24 32.01 -12.18
CA ILE A 27 -14.92 30.93 -11.23
C ILE A 27 -14.08 31.44 -10.06
N ARG A 28 -13.25 32.48 -10.26
CA ARG A 28 -12.56 33.16 -9.17
C ARG A 28 -13.54 33.75 -8.14
N ASP A 29 -14.63 34.37 -8.60
CA ASP A 29 -15.66 34.90 -7.71
C ASP A 29 -16.38 33.77 -6.96
N VAL A 30 -16.62 32.63 -7.62
CA VAL A 30 -17.16 31.43 -6.98
C VAL A 30 -16.23 30.94 -5.85
N LYS A 31 -14.92 30.88 -6.08
CA LYS A 31 -13.93 30.49 -5.07
C LYS A 31 -13.90 31.46 -3.88
N GLN A 32 -14.04 32.76 -4.15
CA GLN A 32 -14.17 33.75 -3.07
C GLN A 32 -15.44 33.54 -2.25
N GLU A 33 -16.55 33.24 -2.90
CA GLU A 33 -17.82 32.99 -2.21
C GLU A 33 -17.76 31.68 -1.40
N ILE A 34 -17.13 30.63 -1.93
CA ILE A 34 -16.79 29.40 -1.18
C ILE A 34 -15.95 29.70 0.06
N THR A 35 -14.97 30.60 -0.03
CA THR A 35 -14.14 31.00 1.13
C THR A 35 -15.01 31.57 2.26
N ARG A 36 -16.06 32.32 1.89
CA ARG A 36 -16.98 32.97 2.84
C ARG A 36 -17.98 31.98 3.44
N THR A 37 -18.50 31.04 2.66
CA THR A 37 -19.58 30.14 3.08
C THR A 37 -19.09 28.80 3.65
N CYS A 38 -17.93 28.31 3.21
CA CYS A 38 -17.42 27.00 3.61
C CYS A 38 -16.82 27.04 5.03
N PRO A 39 -17.22 26.13 5.94
CA PRO A 39 -16.55 25.97 7.23
C PRO A 39 -15.06 25.64 7.02
N GLY A 40 -14.17 26.31 7.75
CA GLY A 40 -12.72 26.20 7.53
C GLY A 40 -12.12 27.33 6.67
N SER A 41 -12.96 28.08 5.94
CA SER A 41 -12.60 29.24 5.11
C SER A 41 -11.34 29.01 4.26
N PRO A 42 -11.39 28.07 3.30
CA PRO A 42 -10.24 27.71 2.49
C PRO A 42 -9.84 28.87 1.56
N LEU A 43 -8.56 29.22 1.49
CA LEU A 43 -8.05 30.28 0.62
C LEU A 43 -8.31 29.97 -0.87
N PRO A 44 -8.74 30.95 -1.69
CA PRO A 44 -9.04 30.75 -3.11
C PRO A 44 -7.94 30.04 -3.91
N ASP A 45 -6.67 30.39 -3.66
CA ASP A 45 -5.51 29.83 -4.39
C ASP A 45 -5.30 28.33 -4.13
N GLY A 46 -5.78 27.83 -2.99
CA GLY A 46 -5.74 26.41 -2.64
C GLY A 46 -7.00 25.63 -2.99
N GLN A 47 -8.01 26.28 -3.57
CA GLN A 47 -9.25 25.64 -4.02
C GLN A 47 -9.13 25.17 -5.47
N ARG A 48 -9.50 23.91 -5.70
CA ARG A 48 -9.64 23.32 -7.04
C ARG A 48 -11.08 22.88 -7.24
N LEU A 49 -11.76 23.49 -8.20
CA LEU A 49 -13.12 23.14 -8.58
C LEU A 49 -13.10 22.15 -9.74
N VAL A 50 -13.80 21.03 -9.59
CA VAL A 50 -13.91 19.97 -10.58
C VAL A 50 -15.37 19.83 -11.01
N PHE A 51 -15.62 19.94 -12.30
CA PHE A 51 -16.94 19.75 -12.90
C PHE A 51 -16.82 18.82 -14.11
N LYS A 52 -17.66 17.78 -14.20
CA LYS A 52 -17.63 16.77 -15.28
C LYS A 52 -16.19 16.25 -15.58
N GLY A 53 -15.39 16.04 -14.53
CA GLY A 53 -14.02 15.53 -14.63
C GLY A 53 -12.95 16.53 -15.09
N ARG A 54 -13.29 17.80 -15.36
CA ARG A 54 -12.31 18.85 -15.67
C ARG A 54 -12.13 19.84 -14.52
N PHE A 55 -10.92 20.37 -14.37
CA PHE A 55 -10.67 21.51 -13.49
C PHE A 55 -11.18 22.78 -14.15
N LEU A 56 -11.86 23.63 -13.38
CA LEU A 56 -12.34 24.93 -13.84
C LEU A 56 -11.26 26.00 -13.65
N SER A 57 -11.01 26.80 -14.69
CA SER A 57 -10.05 27.91 -14.67
C SER A 57 -10.67 29.16 -14.04
N ASP A 58 -9.87 29.99 -13.38
CA ASP A 58 -10.36 31.14 -12.60
C ASP A 58 -11.06 32.21 -13.45
N ASP A 59 -10.68 32.32 -14.72
CA ASP A 59 -11.15 33.25 -15.73
C ASP A 59 -12.42 32.78 -16.47
N GLU A 60 -12.80 31.50 -16.31
CA GLU A 60 -14.05 30.99 -16.88
C GLU A 60 -15.26 31.64 -16.21
N LYS A 61 -16.32 31.89 -16.98
CA LYS A 61 -17.59 32.39 -16.43
C LYS A 61 -18.54 31.26 -16.11
N VAL A 62 -19.38 31.46 -15.09
CA VAL A 62 -20.41 30.50 -14.68
C VAL A 62 -21.35 30.16 -15.86
N GLU A 63 -21.78 31.16 -16.64
CA GLU A 63 -22.62 30.94 -17.83
C GLU A 63 -21.97 30.08 -18.93
N ASP A 64 -20.64 30.13 -19.07
CA ASP A 64 -19.92 29.33 -20.07
C ASP A 64 -19.74 27.87 -19.62
N VAL A 65 -19.65 27.64 -18.31
CA VAL A 65 -19.52 26.30 -17.71
C VAL A 65 -20.87 25.56 -17.72
N TRP A 66 -21.97 26.25 -17.43
CA TRP A 66 -23.34 25.70 -17.40
C TRP A 66 -24.20 26.29 -18.51
N LYS A 67 -24.02 25.78 -19.73
CA LYS A 67 -24.72 26.29 -20.92
C LYS A 67 -26.21 25.97 -20.93
N SER A 68 -26.60 24.80 -20.40
CA SER A 68 -28.01 24.40 -20.33
C SER A 68 -28.58 24.70 -18.93
N PRO A 69 -29.81 25.21 -18.82
CA PRO A 69 -30.50 25.31 -17.53
C PRO A 69 -30.72 23.94 -16.88
N ASP A 70 -30.70 22.85 -17.68
CA ASP A 70 -30.89 21.47 -17.21
C ASP A 70 -29.59 20.81 -16.72
N ASP A 71 -28.42 21.44 -16.92
CA ASP A 71 -27.16 20.90 -16.41
C ASP A 71 -27.14 20.90 -14.88
N SER A 72 -26.75 19.77 -14.28
CA SER A 72 -26.60 19.68 -12.82
C SER A 72 -25.53 20.68 -12.35
N ARG A 73 -25.95 21.63 -11.52
CA ARG A 73 -25.07 22.68 -10.96
C ARG A 73 -24.30 22.19 -9.74
N VAL A 74 -23.72 20.99 -9.84
CA VAL A 74 -22.95 20.36 -8.77
C VAL A 74 -21.46 20.42 -9.13
N VAL A 75 -20.64 20.94 -8.20
CA VAL A 75 -19.18 21.04 -8.38
C VAL A 75 -18.48 20.38 -7.20
N HIS A 76 -17.44 19.60 -7.49
CA HIS A 76 -16.60 19.02 -6.45
C HIS A 76 -15.44 19.97 -6.11
N LEU A 77 -15.32 20.32 -4.84
CA LEU A 77 -14.25 21.12 -4.28
C LEU A 77 -13.16 20.21 -3.68
N ALA A 78 -11.93 20.36 -4.17
CA ALA A 78 -10.74 19.85 -3.53
C ALA A 78 -9.92 21.01 -2.96
N VAL A 79 -9.55 20.92 -1.68
CA VAL A 79 -8.81 21.98 -0.97
C VAL A 79 -7.44 21.47 -0.56
N HIS A 80 -6.38 22.21 -0.88
CA HIS A 80 -5.03 21.91 -0.41
C HIS A 80 -4.93 22.06 1.13
N PRO A 81 -4.28 21.14 1.87
CA PRO A 81 -4.24 21.20 3.34
C PRO A 81 -3.68 22.50 3.92
N SER A 82 -2.74 23.17 3.24
CA SER A 82 -2.17 24.45 3.68
C SER A 82 -3.06 25.66 3.42
N ALA A 83 -4.17 25.49 2.70
CA ALA A 83 -5.07 26.57 2.33
C ALA A 83 -6.20 26.80 3.34
N TRP A 84 -6.34 25.92 4.32
CA TRP A 84 -7.30 26.08 5.40
C TRP A 84 -6.83 27.22 6.33
N THR A 85 -7.65 28.26 6.47
CA THR A 85 -7.38 29.36 7.42
C THR A 85 -7.88 29.03 8.82
N SER A 86 -8.83 28.11 8.93
CA SER A 86 -9.36 27.57 10.18
C SER A 86 -9.57 26.06 10.08
N THR A 87 -9.98 25.42 11.17
CA THR A 87 -10.15 23.96 11.22
C THR A 87 -11.14 23.49 10.12
N PRO A 88 -10.77 22.51 9.27
CA PRO A 88 -11.67 22.02 8.23
C PRO A 88 -12.96 21.42 8.81
N PRO A 89 -14.03 21.27 8.00
CA PRO A 89 -15.30 20.74 8.47
C PRO A 89 -15.10 19.39 9.16
N SER A 90 -15.52 19.27 10.41
CA SER A 90 -15.47 17.98 11.12
C SER A 90 -16.48 17.04 10.49
N LEU A 91 -16.03 15.86 10.05
CA LEU A 91 -16.89 14.74 9.64
C LEU A 91 -17.95 14.55 10.74
N HIS A 92 -19.22 14.77 10.41
CA HIS A 92 -20.32 14.43 11.30
C HIS A 92 -20.32 12.91 11.48
N ASN A 93 -19.62 12.43 12.50
CA ASN A 93 -19.75 11.05 12.97
C ASN A 93 -21.21 10.92 13.43
N ALA A 94 -22.02 10.20 12.66
CA ALA A 94 -23.43 9.92 12.93
C ALA A 94 -23.61 8.96 14.13
N SER A 95 -22.98 9.25 15.26
CA SER A 95 -22.95 8.42 16.46
C SER A 95 -23.37 9.22 17.70
N ASN A 96 -24.56 9.81 17.64
CA ASN A 96 -25.31 10.19 18.84
C ASN A 96 -26.63 9.40 18.86
N ALA A 97 -26.54 8.08 18.94
CA ALA A 97 -27.65 7.26 19.43
C ALA A 97 -27.50 7.18 20.97
N PRO A 98 -28.53 7.51 21.76
CA PRO A 98 -28.46 7.44 23.22
C PRO A 98 -28.41 5.98 23.67
N SER A 99 -27.22 5.50 24.06
CA SER A 99 -27.06 4.20 24.71
C SER A 99 -27.55 4.28 26.16
N HIS A 100 -28.73 3.70 26.42
CA HIS A 100 -29.09 3.19 27.74
C HIS A 100 -28.23 1.95 28.04
N ALA A 101 -27.24 2.10 28.91
CA ALA A 101 -26.47 0.97 29.44
C ALA A 101 -27.09 0.48 30.76
N PRO A 102 -27.35 -0.83 30.95
CA PRO A 102 -27.65 -1.42 32.25
C PRO A 102 -26.36 -1.66 33.05
N GLN A 103 -26.48 -1.44 34.35
CA GLN A 103 -25.47 -1.54 35.39
C GLN A 103 -25.03 -3.01 35.64
N PRO A 104 -23.72 -3.33 35.70
CA PRO A 104 -23.25 -4.69 35.93
C PRO A 104 -23.11 -5.03 37.43
N ALA A 105 -23.45 -6.29 37.76
CA ALA A 105 -23.30 -6.93 39.06
C ALA A 105 -21.87 -7.48 39.27
N PRO A 106 -21.40 -7.63 40.53
CA PRO A 106 -20.03 -8.06 40.82
C PRO A 106 -19.86 -9.57 40.69
N SER A 107 -18.83 -10.02 39.96
CA SER A 107 -18.46 -11.43 39.83
C SER A 107 -17.09 -11.70 40.43
N ALA A 108 -17.02 -12.78 41.21
CA ALA A 108 -15.96 -13.16 42.13
C ALA A 108 -14.67 -13.67 41.47
N HIS A 109 -13.56 -13.47 42.19
CA HIS A 109 -12.23 -14.02 41.92
C HIS A 109 -12.22 -15.55 41.82
N ARG A 110 -11.46 -16.09 40.85
CA ARG A 110 -11.07 -17.50 40.82
C ARG A 110 -9.58 -17.67 40.57
N SER A 111 -8.97 -18.48 41.44
CA SER A 111 -7.54 -18.66 41.67
C SER A 111 -6.82 -19.49 40.60
N SER A 112 -5.54 -19.18 40.45
CA SER A 112 -4.50 -19.90 39.71
C SER A 112 -4.25 -21.32 40.23
N ALA A 113 -4.20 -22.29 39.31
CA ALA A 113 -3.74 -23.66 39.59
C ALA A 113 -2.49 -23.98 38.75
N SER A 114 -1.53 -24.58 39.45
CA SER A 114 -0.21 -25.03 39.05
C SER A 114 -0.22 -26.17 38.03
N GLN A 115 0.79 -26.20 37.15
CA GLN A 115 1.06 -27.34 36.26
C GLN A 115 2.38 -28.05 36.62
N PRO A 116 2.46 -29.39 36.50
CA PRO A 116 3.56 -30.20 37.01
C PRO A 116 4.69 -30.40 36.01
N ARG A 117 5.88 -30.63 36.56
CA ARG A 117 7.15 -30.96 35.89
C ARG A 117 7.20 -32.46 35.54
N HIS A 118 7.69 -32.81 34.35
CA HIS A 118 8.08 -34.19 34.01
C HIS A 118 9.49 -34.27 33.43
N SER A 119 10.34 -34.95 34.23
CA SER A 119 11.34 -36.01 33.94
C SER A 119 12.14 -36.06 32.63
N SER A 120 13.45 -36.23 32.84
CA SER A 120 14.60 -36.36 31.95
C SER A 120 14.97 -37.81 31.61
N HIS A 121 15.51 -38.03 30.40
CA HIS A 121 16.32 -39.20 30.02
C HIS A 121 17.51 -38.77 29.13
N PRO A 122 18.68 -39.43 29.20
CA PRO A 122 19.91 -38.98 28.54
C PRO A 122 20.22 -39.76 27.24
N PRO A 123 21.01 -39.20 26.30
CA PRO A 123 21.72 -40.02 25.33
C PRO A 123 23.24 -39.85 25.39
N SER A 124 23.89 -40.93 24.93
CA SER A 124 25.31 -41.24 24.94
C SER A 124 26.11 -40.50 23.86
N TYR A 125 27.41 -40.36 24.12
CA TYR A 125 28.42 -39.60 23.39
C TYR A 125 28.94 -40.27 22.09
N ALA A 126 29.28 -39.45 21.09
CA ALA A 126 30.40 -39.70 20.16
C ALA A 126 30.92 -38.36 19.55
N PRO A 127 32.23 -38.21 19.23
CA PRO A 127 32.84 -36.91 18.88
C PRO A 127 33.17 -36.75 17.39
N GLY A 128 33.16 -35.51 16.89
CA GLY A 128 33.77 -35.14 15.60
C GLY A 128 33.38 -33.75 15.10
N GLN A 129 34.34 -32.81 15.09
CA GLN A 129 34.16 -31.38 14.73
C GLN A 129 34.41 -31.11 13.24
N SER A 130 33.66 -30.17 12.64
CA SER A 130 34.04 -29.46 11.42
C SER A 130 33.46 -28.02 11.41
N LEU A 131 34.25 -27.06 10.94
CA LEU A 131 33.95 -25.61 10.89
C LEU A 131 32.81 -25.25 9.90
N PRO A 132 32.07 -24.15 10.11
CA PRO A 132 30.89 -23.78 9.32
C PRO A 132 31.21 -22.97 8.05
N THR A 133 30.65 -23.39 6.92
CA THR A 133 30.55 -22.60 5.68
C THR A 133 29.31 -21.71 5.77
N ILE A 134 29.48 -20.40 5.53
CA ILE A 134 28.40 -19.40 5.60
C ILE A 134 27.62 -19.45 4.28
N ASP A 135 26.43 -20.05 4.29
CA ASP A 135 25.42 -19.82 3.26
C ASP A 135 25.00 -18.35 3.34
N ALA A 136 25.53 -17.52 2.44
CA ALA A 136 25.13 -16.13 2.34
C ALA A 136 23.66 -16.08 1.90
N ALA A 137 22.80 -15.58 2.78
CA ALA A 137 21.39 -15.36 2.46
C ALA A 137 21.28 -14.49 1.19
N PRO A 138 20.38 -14.81 0.24
CA PRO A 138 20.19 -14.00 -0.94
C PRO A 138 19.65 -12.63 -0.51
N PHE A 139 20.50 -11.60 -0.56
CA PHE A 139 20.08 -10.23 -0.28
C PHE A 139 19.21 -9.71 -1.43
N PRO A 140 18.24 -8.81 -1.14
CA PRO A 140 17.44 -8.18 -2.18
C PRO A 140 18.34 -7.48 -3.19
N ALA A 141 18.10 -7.66 -4.47
CA ALA A 141 18.97 -7.11 -5.52
C ALA A 141 19.03 -5.56 -5.53
N ILE A 142 18.09 -4.91 -4.84
CA ILE A 142 18.01 -3.45 -4.64
C ILE A 142 18.53 -2.99 -3.27
N ALA A 143 19.09 -3.88 -2.44
CA ALA A 143 19.48 -3.58 -1.06
C ALA A 143 20.50 -2.43 -0.97
N TYR A 144 21.46 -2.36 -1.89
CA TYR A 144 22.43 -1.26 -1.95
C TYR A 144 21.77 0.10 -2.20
N ILE A 145 20.79 0.14 -3.11
CA ILE A 145 20.05 1.35 -3.48
C ILE A 145 19.20 1.82 -2.30
N GLN A 146 18.54 0.89 -1.60
CA GLN A 146 17.79 1.18 -0.39
C GLN A 146 18.70 1.70 0.73
N TYR A 147 19.90 1.12 0.88
CA TYR A 147 20.91 1.60 1.82
C TYR A 147 21.31 3.05 1.50
N LEU A 148 21.68 3.35 0.24
CA LEU A 148 22.03 4.72 -0.17
C LEU A 148 20.88 5.71 0.05
N HIS A 149 19.64 5.31 -0.23
CA HIS A 149 18.46 6.15 0.01
C HIS A 149 18.30 6.49 1.49
N ASN A 150 18.45 5.50 2.37
CA ASN A 150 18.37 5.70 3.82
C ASN A 150 19.53 6.57 4.34
N VAL A 151 20.74 6.40 3.81
CA VAL A 151 21.90 7.27 4.13
C VAL A 151 21.60 8.71 3.74
N ALA A 152 21.09 8.95 2.52
CA ALA A 152 20.71 10.28 2.08
C ALA A 152 19.63 10.91 2.98
N LEU A 153 18.58 10.16 3.34
CA LEU A 153 17.56 10.64 4.27
C LEU A 153 18.11 10.94 5.67
N SER A 154 19.08 10.15 6.14
CA SER A 154 19.75 10.41 7.44
C SER A 154 20.53 11.72 7.41
N VAL A 155 21.19 12.05 6.29
CA VAL A 155 21.92 13.31 6.12
C VAL A 155 20.96 14.50 6.11
N LEU A 156 19.83 14.40 5.38
CA LEU A 156 18.84 15.47 5.35
C LEU A 156 18.15 15.69 6.70
N SER A 157 17.90 14.61 7.45
CA SER A 157 17.25 14.67 8.76
C SER A 157 18.20 14.99 9.92
N GLY A 158 19.44 15.40 9.65
CA GLY A 158 20.44 15.73 10.68
C GLY A 158 20.79 14.56 11.60
N GLY A 159 20.71 13.32 11.09
CA GLY A 159 20.97 12.10 11.85
C GLY A 159 19.83 11.66 12.78
N THR A 160 18.68 12.33 12.76
CA THR A 160 17.53 11.93 13.58
C THR A 160 16.91 10.61 13.11
N MET A 161 17.00 10.30 11.81
CA MET A 161 16.57 9.03 11.28
C MET A 161 17.60 7.93 11.61
N ARG A 162 17.17 6.91 12.35
CA ARG A 162 18.02 5.75 12.66
C ARG A 162 18.22 4.90 11.41
N LEU A 163 19.47 4.82 10.97
CA LEU A 163 19.88 3.89 9.92
C LEU A 163 19.80 2.44 10.44
N PRO A 164 19.46 1.47 9.57
CA PRO A 164 19.72 0.07 9.86
C PRO A 164 21.23 -0.13 10.12
N PRO A 165 21.62 -1.17 10.89
CA PRO A 165 23.02 -1.45 11.18
C PRO A 165 23.80 -1.54 9.86
N GLN A 166 24.91 -0.82 9.79
CA GLN A 166 25.73 -0.79 8.59
C GLN A 166 26.23 -2.21 8.29
N PRO A 167 25.99 -2.75 7.08
CA PRO A 167 26.49 -4.06 6.70
C PRO A 167 28.03 -4.06 6.70
N ALA A 168 28.63 -5.23 6.78
CA ALA A 168 30.08 -5.34 6.66
C ALA A 168 30.54 -4.79 5.29
N VAL A 169 31.74 -4.19 5.23
CA VAL A 169 32.24 -3.57 3.97
C VAL A 169 32.22 -4.56 2.80
N ALA A 170 32.59 -5.81 3.04
CA ALA A 170 32.56 -6.87 2.02
C ALA A 170 31.13 -7.19 1.54
N GLU A 171 30.14 -7.13 2.43
CA GLU A 171 28.73 -7.35 2.11
C GLU A 171 28.15 -6.17 1.33
N LEU A 172 28.53 -4.95 1.69
CA LEU A 172 28.13 -3.74 0.98
C LEU A 172 28.62 -3.75 -0.48
N GLU A 173 29.84 -4.21 -0.72
CA GLU A 173 30.38 -4.34 -2.09
C GLU A 173 29.64 -5.43 -2.88
N ALA A 174 29.26 -6.53 -2.24
CA ALA A 174 28.43 -7.56 -2.88
C ALA A 174 27.04 -7.03 -3.26
N TRP A 175 26.41 -6.24 -2.37
CA TRP A 175 25.13 -5.58 -2.68
C TRP A 175 25.28 -4.59 -3.83
N ARG A 176 26.39 -3.83 -3.87
CA ARG A 176 26.70 -2.88 -4.94
C ARG A 176 26.80 -3.58 -6.29
N LEU A 177 27.62 -4.63 -6.40
CA LEU A 177 27.79 -5.38 -7.65
C LEU A 177 26.45 -5.98 -8.14
N THR A 178 25.63 -6.49 -7.21
CA THR A 178 24.31 -7.03 -7.53
C THR A 178 23.37 -5.95 -8.06
N ALA A 179 23.33 -4.78 -7.42
CA ALA A 179 22.51 -3.65 -7.84
C ALA A 179 22.95 -3.10 -9.21
N MET A 180 24.26 -3.03 -9.47
CA MET A 180 24.81 -2.63 -10.77
C MET A 180 24.38 -3.59 -11.90
N GLU A 181 24.36 -4.89 -11.62
CA GLU A 181 23.95 -5.89 -12.60
C GLU A 181 22.44 -5.80 -12.92
N VAL A 182 21.59 -5.57 -11.91
CA VAL A 182 20.16 -5.29 -12.15
C VAL A 182 19.97 -4.03 -13.02
N TYR A 183 20.77 -3.00 -12.76
CA TYR A 183 20.76 -1.76 -13.53
C TYR A 183 21.11 -1.98 -15.00
N ARG A 184 22.21 -2.69 -15.24
CA ARG A 184 22.70 -3.04 -16.58
C ARG A 184 21.67 -3.86 -17.34
N ASN A 185 21.07 -4.86 -16.70
CA ASN A 185 20.08 -5.74 -17.32
C ASN A 185 18.78 -5.02 -17.69
N ARG A 186 18.52 -3.83 -17.14
CA ARG A 186 17.39 -2.97 -17.51
C ARG A 186 17.75 -1.89 -18.53
N GLY A 187 18.99 -1.86 -19.01
CA GLY A 187 19.48 -0.81 -19.91
C GLY A 187 19.59 0.55 -19.22
N TRP A 188 19.63 0.60 -17.89
CA TRP A 188 19.81 1.84 -17.14
C TRP A 188 21.30 2.13 -16.94
N THR A 189 21.67 3.40 -17.08
CA THR A 189 23.03 3.85 -16.79
C THR A 189 23.21 4.01 -15.28
N TRP A 190 24.26 3.42 -14.72
CA TRP A 190 24.62 3.57 -13.31
C TRP A 190 24.98 5.03 -12.99
N PRO A 191 24.22 5.75 -12.14
CA PRO A 191 24.53 7.13 -11.80
C PRO A 191 25.85 7.26 -11.03
N ALA A 192 26.76 8.11 -11.49
CA ALA A 192 28.06 8.34 -10.84
C ALA A 192 27.92 8.83 -9.38
N VAL A 193 26.79 9.45 -9.03
CA VAL A 193 26.49 9.88 -7.65
C VAL A 193 26.40 8.70 -6.67
N PHE A 194 26.13 7.47 -7.13
CA PHE A 194 26.09 6.28 -6.26
C PHE A 194 27.49 5.81 -5.84
N ASP A 195 28.52 6.12 -6.62
CA ASP A 195 29.91 5.74 -6.32
C ASP A 195 30.69 6.86 -5.62
N ALA A 196 30.19 8.09 -5.66
CA ALA A 196 30.82 9.23 -5.00
C ALA A 196 30.63 9.14 -3.48
N PRO A 197 31.69 9.31 -2.66
CA PRO A 197 31.57 9.30 -1.21
C PRO A 197 30.75 10.53 -0.74
N PHE A 198 29.94 10.35 0.29
CA PHE A 198 29.24 11.48 0.92
C PHE A 198 30.27 12.49 1.45
N PRO A 199 30.20 13.77 1.04
CA PRO A 199 31.16 14.76 1.50
C PRO A 199 30.97 15.02 2.99
N SER A 200 32.08 15.15 3.72
CA SER A 200 32.06 15.50 5.14
C SER A 200 31.56 16.93 5.32
N GLY A 201 30.46 17.12 6.05
CA GLY A 201 29.92 18.44 6.39
C GLY A 201 29.47 18.47 7.86
N SER A 202 29.56 19.65 8.49
CA SER A 202 28.97 19.84 9.82
C SER A 202 27.44 19.83 9.69
N PRO A 203 26.70 19.04 10.51
CA PRO A 203 25.24 19.03 10.51
C PRO A 203 24.63 20.37 10.95
N ASP A 204 25.42 21.22 11.63
CA ASP A 204 24.95 22.49 12.20
C ASP A 204 24.88 23.63 11.18
N GLN A 205 25.44 23.42 9.98
CA GLN A 205 25.40 24.37 8.88
C GLN A 205 24.49 23.79 7.79
N GLY A 206 23.55 24.57 7.27
CA GLY A 206 22.72 24.18 6.13
C GLY A 206 21.23 24.30 6.38
N VAL A 207 20.50 23.61 5.51
CA VAL A 207 19.04 23.57 5.52
C VAL A 207 18.55 22.59 6.57
N VAL A 208 17.58 22.99 7.38
CA VAL A 208 16.97 22.10 8.38
C VAL A 208 15.72 21.45 7.78
N TYR A 209 15.72 20.12 7.70
CA TYR A 209 14.53 19.33 7.39
C TYR A 209 13.95 18.75 8.67
N GLN A 210 12.66 18.99 8.90
CA GLN A 210 11.93 18.44 10.03
C GLN A 210 11.04 17.27 9.57
N ALA A 211 11.09 16.15 10.28
CA ALA A 211 10.13 15.07 10.05
C ALA A 211 8.73 15.51 10.50
N VAL A 212 7.79 15.57 9.56
CA VAL A 212 6.38 15.95 9.80
C VAL A 212 5.48 14.81 9.34
N MET A 213 4.44 14.50 10.12
CA MET A 213 3.43 13.52 9.73
C MET A 213 2.31 14.23 8.98
N ILE A 214 2.16 13.97 7.69
CA ILE A 214 1.04 14.46 6.85
C ILE A 214 0.21 13.25 6.48
N GLU A 215 -1.09 13.24 6.83
CA GLU A 215 -2.00 12.13 6.55
C GLU A 215 -1.53 10.75 7.09
N GLY A 216 -0.76 10.75 8.18
CA GLY A 216 -0.23 9.54 8.79
C GLY A 216 0.98 8.93 8.07
N LEU A 217 1.52 9.61 7.06
CA LEU A 217 2.78 9.25 6.41
C LEU A 217 3.90 10.21 6.87
N PRO A 218 5.12 9.71 7.10
CA PRO A 218 6.26 10.56 7.45
C PRO A 218 6.78 11.30 6.21
N TYR A 219 6.88 12.62 6.31
CA TYR A 219 7.48 13.49 5.30
C TYR A 219 8.64 14.29 5.92
N LEU A 220 9.56 14.74 5.07
CA LEU A 220 10.54 15.76 5.45
C LEU A 220 10.04 17.13 4.97
N SER A 221 9.74 18.01 5.91
CA SER A 221 9.35 19.40 5.65
C SER A 221 10.54 20.33 5.82
N LEU A 222 10.65 21.31 4.93
CA LEU A 222 11.72 22.30 4.92
C LEU A 222 11.45 23.39 5.98
N ALA A 223 12.20 23.39 7.08
CA ALA A 223 12.00 24.35 8.17
C ALA A 223 12.68 25.70 7.88
N THR A 224 13.77 25.71 7.13
CA THR A 224 14.55 26.92 6.80
C THR A 224 14.67 27.11 5.29
N PRO A 225 13.62 27.60 4.60
CA PRO A 225 13.60 27.71 3.14
C PRO A 225 14.65 28.67 2.57
N ASN A 226 15.14 29.63 3.36
CA ASN A 226 16.12 30.63 2.94
C ASN A 226 17.57 30.20 3.19
N ALA A 227 17.81 29.04 3.81
CA ALA A 227 19.16 28.55 4.06
C ALA A 227 19.74 27.88 2.80
N THR A 228 21.05 27.98 2.62
CA THR A 228 21.75 27.32 1.51
C THR A 228 22.08 25.87 1.90
N PRO A 229 21.71 24.84 1.11
CA PRO A 229 22.03 23.46 1.46
C PRO A 229 23.55 23.24 1.46
N THR A 230 24.04 22.42 2.40
CA THR A 230 25.46 22.03 2.39
C THR A 230 25.80 21.11 1.22
N ALA A 231 27.09 20.93 0.94
CA ALA A 231 27.56 19.96 -0.05
C ALA A 231 27.03 18.54 0.24
N ALA A 232 26.95 18.13 1.51
CA ALA A 232 26.38 16.85 1.93
C ALA A 232 24.88 16.75 1.66
N GLN A 233 24.12 17.82 1.94
CA GLN A 233 22.69 17.87 1.66
C GLN A 233 22.40 17.89 0.16
N ASN A 234 23.16 18.65 -0.62
CA ASN A 234 23.06 18.65 -2.08
C ASN A 234 23.36 17.27 -2.67
N HIS A 235 24.41 16.60 -2.17
CA HIS A 235 24.71 15.23 -2.58
C HIS A 235 23.57 14.26 -2.20
N ALA A 236 23.04 14.36 -0.98
CA ALA A 236 21.90 13.56 -0.52
C ALA A 236 20.64 13.77 -1.39
N LEU A 237 20.33 15.02 -1.75
CA LEU A 237 19.21 15.34 -2.65
C LEU A 237 19.41 14.72 -4.04
N ASN A 238 20.64 14.76 -4.57
CA ASN A 238 20.97 14.10 -5.84
C ASN A 238 20.85 12.56 -5.75
N VAL A 239 21.29 11.96 -4.64
CA VAL A 239 21.10 10.51 -4.42
C VAL A 239 19.61 10.19 -4.35
N ILE A 240 18.80 10.97 -3.63
CA ILE A 240 17.35 10.76 -3.50
C ILE A 240 16.64 10.94 -4.85
N SER A 241 17.00 11.92 -5.67
CA SER A 241 16.36 12.12 -6.98
C SER A 241 16.51 10.92 -7.90
N HIS A 242 17.63 10.20 -7.82
CA HIS A 242 17.82 8.95 -8.56
C HIS A 242 17.19 7.75 -7.86
N THR A 243 17.40 7.60 -6.54
CA THR A 243 16.91 6.43 -5.80
C THR A 243 15.40 6.37 -5.63
N PHE A 244 14.73 7.52 -5.53
CA PHE A 244 13.28 7.59 -5.36
C PHE A 244 12.52 6.96 -6.52
N ALA A 245 12.92 7.26 -7.77
CA ALA A 245 12.31 6.68 -8.96
C ALA A 245 12.50 5.15 -9.02
N ILE A 246 13.67 4.66 -8.61
CA ILE A 246 13.95 3.21 -8.61
C ILE A 246 13.12 2.51 -7.54
N LEU A 247 13.09 3.05 -6.33
CA LEU A 247 12.38 2.45 -5.20
C LEU A 247 10.86 2.54 -5.36
N SER A 248 10.34 3.59 -6.01
CA SER A 248 8.92 3.68 -6.36
C SER A 248 8.53 2.62 -7.39
N MET A 249 9.39 2.35 -8.37
CA MET A 249 9.21 1.21 -9.28
C MET A 249 9.36 -0.13 -8.55
N ALA A 250 10.33 -0.26 -7.64
CA ALA A 250 10.64 -1.51 -6.94
C ALA A 250 9.60 -1.95 -5.90
N ASN A 251 8.75 -1.04 -5.44
CA ASN A 251 7.56 -1.38 -4.65
C ASN A 251 6.43 -1.99 -5.50
N ASP A 252 6.59 -2.06 -6.82
CA ASP A 252 5.75 -2.94 -7.64
C ASP A 252 6.04 -4.40 -7.24
N PRO A 253 5.03 -5.17 -6.79
CA PRO A 253 5.19 -6.59 -6.44
C PRO A 253 5.77 -7.44 -7.58
N MET A 254 5.81 -6.92 -8.82
CA MET A 254 6.51 -7.54 -9.96
C MET A 254 8.04 -7.51 -9.85
N LEU A 255 8.62 -6.60 -9.07
CA LEU A 255 10.08 -6.47 -8.91
C LEU A 255 10.64 -7.26 -7.73
N TYR A 256 9.78 -7.69 -6.82
CA TYR A 256 10.05 -8.84 -5.97
C TYR A 256 9.82 -10.11 -6.78
N VAL A 257 10.72 -10.39 -7.72
CA VAL A 257 10.89 -11.78 -8.16
C VAL A 257 11.27 -12.52 -6.88
N SER A 258 10.30 -13.25 -6.30
CA SER A 258 10.59 -14.29 -5.32
C SER A 258 11.79 -15.03 -5.90
N THR A 259 12.89 -15.14 -5.15
CA THR A 259 13.94 -16.10 -5.45
C THR A 259 13.30 -17.49 -5.39
N THR A 260 12.56 -17.85 -6.43
CA THR A 260 12.21 -19.21 -6.72
C THR A 260 13.55 -19.89 -6.93
N PRO A 261 13.92 -20.86 -6.07
CA PRO A 261 15.09 -21.67 -6.36
C PRO A 261 14.84 -22.25 -7.76
N TYR A 262 15.73 -21.95 -8.69
CA TYR A 262 15.71 -22.50 -10.04
C TYR A 262 15.40 -24.01 -9.92
N PRO A 263 14.30 -24.52 -10.48
CA PRO A 263 14.14 -25.96 -10.60
C PRO A 263 15.21 -26.41 -11.59
N ALA A 264 16.26 -27.05 -11.06
CA ALA A 264 17.23 -27.75 -11.88
C ALA A 264 16.47 -28.72 -12.79
N SER A 265 16.67 -28.56 -14.09
CA SER A 265 16.15 -29.41 -15.14
C SER A 265 16.48 -30.87 -14.83
N GLN A 266 15.44 -31.70 -14.86
CA GLN A 266 15.53 -33.15 -14.76
C GLN A 266 16.29 -33.76 -15.94
N ASN A 267 17.08 -34.79 -15.60
CA ASN A 267 17.45 -35.96 -16.40
C ASN A 267 18.53 -35.83 -17.48
N THR A 268 19.78 -36.03 -17.06
CA THR A 268 20.72 -36.95 -17.74
C THR A 268 21.35 -37.88 -16.69
N PRO A 269 21.65 -39.14 -17.05
CA PRO A 269 21.80 -40.21 -16.09
C PRO A 269 23.07 -40.11 -15.27
N THR A 270 22.88 -40.39 -13.98
CA THR A 270 23.88 -40.61 -12.96
C THR A 270 24.90 -41.69 -13.35
N THR A 271 26.16 -41.32 -13.52
CA THR A 271 27.35 -42.06 -13.03
C THR A 271 28.62 -41.28 -13.39
N ASN A 272 29.61 -41.27 -12.48
CA ASN A 272 31.00 -40.84 -12.71
C ASN A 272 31.44 -39.39 -12.45
N LEU A 273 30.91 -38.74 -11.42
CA LEU A 273 31.57 -37.55 -10.86
C LEU A 273 32.76 -37.91 -9.93
N ASN A 274 32.66 -39.03 -9.18
CA ASN A 274 33.80 -39.53 -8.38
C ASN A 274 34.94 -40.12 -9.24
N GLN A 275 34.63 -40.68 -10.42
CA GLN A 275 35.68 -41.16 -11.35
C GLN A 275 36.48 -39.99 -11.94
N ARG A 276 35.81 -38.88 -12.33
CA ARG A 276 36.50 -37.67 -12.81
C ARG A 276 37.32 -36.96 -11.72
N LEU A 277 36.89 -37.01 -10.46
CA LEU A 277 37.66 -36.45 -9.33
C LEU A 277 38.89 -37.32 -8.98
N GLN A 278 38.81 -38.64 -9.18
CA GLN A 278 39.95 -39.56 -9.04
C GLN A 278 40.97 -39.42 -10.20
N GLU A 279 40.52 -39.17 -11.43
CA GLU A 279 41.40 -38.86 -12.57
C GLU A 279 42.16 -37.53 -12.39
N LEU A 280 41.62 -36.60 -11.61
CA LEU A 280 42.22 -35.30 -11.29
C LEU A 280 42.98 -35.28 -9.95
N GLY A 281 43.12 -36.42 -9.27
CA GLY A 281 43.91 -36.56 -8.04
C GLY A 281 43.24 -36.05 -6.76
N PHE A 282 41.92 -35.83 -6.75
CA PHE A 282 41.19 -35.31 -5.60
C PHE A 282 40.40 -36.41 -4.84
N PRO A 283 40.37 -36.36 -3.49
CA PRO A 283 39.68 -37.35 -2.66
C PRO A 283 38.14 -37.22 -2.69
N PRO A 284 37.40 -38.34 -2.57
CA PRO A 284 35.94 -38.36 -2.74
C PRO A 284 35.19 -37.79 -1.52
N LEU A 285 34.24 -36.89 -1.75
CA LEU A 285 33.50 -36.18 -0.70
C LEU A 285 32.28 -36.99 -0.21
N ARG A 286 32.22 -37.25 1.11
CA ARG A 286 31.08 -37.86 1.82
C ARG A 286 30.21 -36.77 2.45
N LEU A 287 28.88 -36.88 2.33
CA LEU A 287 27.89 -35.95 2.88
C LEU A 287 27.02 -36.63 3.97
N ALA A 288 26.79 -35.89 5.08
CA ALA A 288 25.67 -35.92 6.05
C ALA A 288 26.16 -35.82 7.54
N PRO A 289 25.30 -35.57 8.57
CA PRO A 289 24.67 -34.29 9.00
C PRO A 289 24.74 -34.04 10.55
N ASN A 290 24.14 -32.92 11.03
CA ASN A 290 23.71 -32.54 12.41
C ASN A 290 24.63 -31.71 13.35
N GLN A 291 24.04 -30.62 13.90
CA GLN A 291 24.55 -29.75 14.97
C GLN A 291 23.69 -29.83 16.25
N VAL A 292 24.35 -29.85 17.43
CA VAL A 292 23.82 -29.53 18.78
C VAL A 292 24.95 -28.82 19.60
N PRO A 293 24.77 -28.34 20.86
CA PRO A 293 24.42 -26.96 21.27
C PRO A 293 25.54 -26.19 22.03
N ARG A 294 25.24 -24.92 22.36
CA ARG A 294 26.12 -23.91 22.98
C ARG A 294 26.19 -24.02 24.52
N ASN A 295 27.41 -24.03 25.06
CA ASN A 295 27.71 -24.14 26.50
C ASN A 295 27.49 -22.83 27.27
N ALA A 296 26.97 -22.96 28.49
CA ALA A 296 26.82 -21.92 29.49
C ALA A 296 27.93 -22.07 30.55
N ASN A 297 28.91 -21.17 30.55
CA ASN A 297 29.81 -20.88 31.67
C ASN A 297 30.69 -19.67 31.30
N ASP A 298 30.09 -18.48 31.33
CA ASP A 298 30.85 -17.24 31.46
C ASP A 298 30.22 -16.42 32.59
N ALA A 299 30.77 -16.63 33.78
CA ALA A 299 30.45 -15.92 35.00
C ALA A 299 31.51 -14.85 35.23
N ASN A 300 31.35 -13.67 34.60
CA ASN A 300 32.02 -12.42 35.00
C ASN A 300 31.59 -11.21 34.14
N GLN A 301 30.29 -10.88 34.10
CA GLN A 301 29.87 -9.54 33.69
C GLN A 301 28.88 -8.93 34.70
N PRO A 302 29.29 -7.88 35.45
CA PRO A 302 28.39 -7.17 36.36
C PRO A 302 27.45 -6.20 35.62
N ASN A 303 26.17 -6.38 35.93
CA ASN A 303 24.98 -5.53 35.76
C ASN A 303 25.20 -4.03 35.42
N ARG A 304 24.54 -3.59 34.34
CA ARG A 304 23.82 -2.31 34.29
C ARG A 304 22.35 -2.55 33.96
N LEU A 305 21.51 -2.49 35.00
CA LEU A 305 20.06 -2.38 34.88
C LEU A 305 19.66 -0.98 34.43
N GLY A 306 18.67 -0.88 33.54
CA GLY A 306 17.73 0.24 33.55
C GLY A 306 17.35 0.88 32.21
N ALA A 307 16.79 0.13 31.26
CA ALA A 307 15.77 0.64 30.31
C ALA A 307 15.12 -0.50 29.50
N PRO A 308 13.78 -0.50 29.30
CA PRO A 308 13.09 -1.53 28.56
C PRO A 308 13.29 -1.34 27.04
N VAL A 309 13.89 -2.35 26.40
CA VAL A 309 13.97 -2.47 24.94
C VAL A 309 12.76 -3.27 24.48
N ALA A 310 11.75 -2.58 23.93
CA ALA A 310 10.74 -3.20 23.09
C ALA A 310 11.17 -3.00 21.62
N ALA A 311 11.69 -4.07 21.04
CA ALA A 311 12.04 -4.15 19.63
C ALA A 311 10.76 -4.11 18.78
N GLY A 312 10.56 -3.01 18.06
CA GLY A 312 9.53 -2.89 17.03
C GLY A 312 9.95 -3.59 15.74
N GLY A 313 10.19 -4.90 15.82
CA GLY A 313 10.02 -5.74 14.64
C GLY A 313 8.52 -5.84 14.38
N ALA A 314 8.09 -5.72 13.12
CA ALA A 314 6.77 -6.18 12.72
C ALA A 314 6.72 -7.71 12.90
N GLU A 315 6.61 -8.16 14.14
CA GLU A 315 6.08 -9.47 14.45
C GLU A 315 4.72 -9.49 13.77
N ILE A 316 4.64 -10.27 12.70
CA ILE A 316 3.37 -10.83 12.21
C ILE A 316 2.80 -11.49 13.46
N ARG A 317 1.93 -10.77 14.18
CA ARG A 317 1.18 -11.35 15.28
C ARG A 317 0.46 -12.50 14.64
N ALA A 318 0.96 -13.70 14.90
CA ALA A 318 0.35 -14.93 14.44
C ALA A 318 -1.12 -14.78 14.82
N ILE A 319 -1.97 -14.64 13.80
CA ILE A 319 -3.41 -14.83 13.96
C ILE A 319 -3.48 -16.08 14.84
N PRO A 320 -4.14 -16.07 16.02
CA PRO A 320 -4.11 -17.20 16.91
C PRO A 320 -4.80 -18.36 16.19
N VAL A 321 -4.05 -19.10 15.35
CA VAL A 321 -4.56 -20.14 14.47
C VAL A 321 -5.26 -21.18 15.34
N ARG A 322 -4.78 -21.35 16.57
CA ARG A 322 -5.40 -22.16 17.62
C ARG A 322 -6.87 -21.81 17.89
N ALA A 323 -7.26 -20.54 17.86
CA ALA A 323 -8.64 -20.11 18.11
C ALA A 323 -9.58 -20.46 16.94
N LEU A 324 -9.07 -20.49 15.71
CA LEU A 324 -9.82 -20.94 14.52
C LEU A 324 -9.82 -22.46 14.35
N LEU A 325 -8.73 -23.10 14.75
CA LEU A 325 -8.49 -24.52 14.51
C LEU A 325 -9.38 -25.41 15.38
N VAL A 326 -9.70 -24.99 16.60
CA VAL A 326 -10.59 -25.77 17.50
C VAL A 326 -12.05 -25.82 16.99
N PRO A 327 -12.73 -24.70 16.65
CA PRO A 327 -14.07 -24.73 16.06
C PRO A 327 -14.11 -25.48 14.73
N LEU A 328 -13.10 -25.31 13.87
CA LEU A 328 -13.03 -26.01 12.58
C LEU A 328 -12.81 -27.53 12.74
N LEU A 329 -11.98 -27.97 13.68
CA LEU A 329 -11.83 -29.39 14.00
C LEU A 329 -13.13 -29.98 14.57
N MET A 330 -13.82 -29.23 15.44
CA MET A 330 -15.10 -29.65 16.02
C MET A 330 -16.19 -29.75 14.95
N LEU A 331 -16.23 -28.79 14.02
CA LEU A 331 -17.08 -28.83 12.83
C LEU A 331 -16.75 -30.05 11.98
N ALA A 332 -15.47 -30.25 11.60
CA ALA A 332 -15.04 -31.38 10.80
C ALA A 332 -15.42 -32.71 11.46
N PHE A 333 -15.17 -32.86 12.75
CA PHE A 333 -15.59 -34.04 13.51
C PHE A 333 -17.11 -34.26 13.49
N ARG A 334 -17.90 -33.20 13.72
CA ARG A 334 -19.37 -33.26 13.64
C ARG A 334 -19.85 -33.64 12.24
N THR A 335 -19.19 -33.17 11.20
CA THR A 335 -19.52 -33.54 9.81
C THR A 335 -19.19 -34.99 9.52
N VAL A 336 -18.06 -35.50 9.99
CA VAL A 336 -17.69 -36.91 9.84
C VAL A 336 -18.68 -37.80 10.58
N LEU A 337 -19.11 -37.43 11.79
CA LEU A 337 -20.15 -38.16 12.52
C LEU A 337 -21.50 -38.16 11.77
N LEU A 338 -21.92 -37.01 11.24
CA LEU A 338 -23.16 -36.93 10.46
C LEU A 338 -23.07 -37.74 9.16
N LEU A 339 -21.93 -37.73 8.47
CA LEU A 339 -21.67 -38.58 7.30
C LEU A 339 -21.66 -40.07 7.64
N TYR A 340 -21.21 -40.43 8.85
CA TYR A 340 -21.21 -41.80 9.35
C TYR A 340 -22.63 -42.32 9.60
N PHE A 341 -23.47 -41.55 10.31
CA PHE A 341 -24.86 -41.94 10.59
C PHE A 341 -25.78 -41.81 9.37
N PHE A 342 -25.52 -40.84 8.50
CA PHE A 342 -26.30 -40.59 7.30
C PHE A 342 -25.41 -40.75 6.07
N SER A 343 -25.27 -42.00 5.63
CA SER A 343 -24.49 -42.31 4.42
C SER A 343 -25.05 -41.54 3.21
N PRO A 344 -24.32 -40.55 2.65
CA PRO A 344 -24.83 -39.73 1.55
C PRO A 344 -25.15 -40.54 0.30
N SER A 345 -24.50 -41.69 0.16
CA SER A 345 -24.65 -42.62 -0.97
C SER A 345 -26.08 -43.11 -1.17
N LYS A 346 -26.87 -43.20 -0.08
CA LYS A 346 -28.26 -43.68 -0.14
C LYS A 346 -29.28 -42.57 -0.29
N ARG A 347 -28.92 -41.32 0.04
CA ARG A 347 -29.82 -40.16 0.05
C ARG A 347 -29.05 -38.89 -0.33
N PRO A 348 -28.88 -38.60 -1.64
CA PRO A 348 -28.04 -37.49 -2.11
C PRO A 348 -28.54 -36.12 -1.64
N LEU A 349 -29.87 -35.95 -1.48
CA LEU A 349 -30.47 -34.73 -0.93
C LEU A 349 -29.96 -34.41 0.48
N PHE A 350 -29.72 -35.43 1.30
CA PHE A 350 -29.18 -35.24 2.64
C PHE A 350 -27.72 -34.76 2.59
N GLY A 351 -26.94 -35.22 1.61
CA GLY A 351 -25.57 -34.73 1.37
C GLY A 351 -25.54 -33.24 1.00
N ILE A 352 -26.49 -32.76 0.19
CA ILE A 352 -26.61 -31.35 -0.18
C ILE A 352 -27.00 -30.50 1.04
N LEU A 353 -28.01 -30.92 1.81
CA LEU A 353 -28.42 -30.24 3.04
C LEU A 353 -27.30 -30.18 4.07
N LEU A 354 -26.56 -31.29 4.23
CA LEU A 354 -25.39 -31.33 5.10
C LEU A 354 -24.32 -30.36 4.61
N SER A 355 -24.00 -30.35 3.31
CA SER A 355 -23.02 -29.42 2.75
C SER A 355 -23.41 -27.95 2.99
N LEU A 356 -24.68 -27.59 2.80
CA LEU A 356 -25.19 -26.25 3.09
C LEU A 356 -25.05 -25.89 4.57
N TRP A 357 -25.36 -26.84 5.46
CA TRP A 357 -25.22 -26.66 6.90
C TRP A 357 -23.76 -26.46 7.33
N VAL A 358 -22.82 -27.21 6.74
CA VAL A 358 -21.37 -27.06 6.99
C VAL A 358 -20.87 -25.69 6.56
N VAL A 359 -21.29 -25.22 5.38
CA VAL A 359 -20.94 -23.89 4.89
C VAL A 359 -21.51 -22.81 5.80
N TYR A 360 -22.75 -22.97 6.28
CA TYR A 360 -23.38 -22.04 7.21
C TYR A 360 -22.64 -21.93 8.55
N GLU A 361 -22.27 -23.06 9.16
CA GLU A 361 -21.52 -23.09 10.42
C GLU A 361 -20.08 -22.58 10.27
N ALA A 362 -19.40 -22.95 9.17
CA ALA A 362 -18.06 -22.42 8.86
C ALA A 362 -18.09 -20.89 8.70
N TRP A 363 -19.14 -20.36 8.05
CA TRP A 363 -19.36 -18.92 7.92
C TRP A 363 -19.65 -18.25 9.27
N ALA A 364 -20.41 -18.89 10.16
CA ALA A 364 -20.66 -18.37 11.51
C ALA A 364 -19.37 -18.30 12.35
N ALA A 365 -18.55 -19.35 12.34
CA ALA A 365 -17.26 -19.38 13.02
C ALA A 365 -16.30 -18.32 12.46
N MET A 366 -16.28 -18.13 11.13
CA MET A 366 -15.47 -17.10 10.48
C MET A 366 -15.95 -15.69 10.86
N ARG A 367 -17.27 -15.44 10.89
CA ARG A 367 -17.83 -14.14 11.32
C ARG A 367 -17.46 -13.80 12.75
N LEU A 368 -17.46 -14.78 13.66
CA LEU A 368 -17.10 -14.56 15.05
C LEU A 368 -15.66 -14.05 15.18
N VAL A 369 -14.72 -14.64 14.42
CA VAL A 369 -13.31 -14.21 14.43
C VAL A 369 -13.10 -12.86 13.76
N ILE A 370 -13.86 -12.54 12.72
CA ILE A 370 -13.78 -11.24 12.03
C ILE A 370 -14.34 -10.13 12.93
N ASN A 371 -15.45 -10.36 13.63
CA ASN A 371 -16.06 -9.36 14.52
C ASN A 371 -15.30 -9.19 15.85
N ASP A 372 -14.80 -10.27 16.46
CA ASP A 372 -14.04 -10.18 17.73
C ASP A 372 -12.74 -9.36 17.60
N GLY A 373 -12.20 -9.24 16.38
CA GLY A 373 -11.03 -8.42 16.10
C GLY A 373 -11.27 -6.91 16.23
N ASN A 374 -12.53 -6.45 16.11
CA ASN A 374 -12.89 -5.03 16.11
C ASN A 374 -13.36 -4.51 17.48
N GLU A 375 -13.79 -5.38 18.39
CA GLU A 375 -14.40 -4.98 19.66
C GLU A 375 -13.50 -5.19 20.88
N ARG A 376 -12.16 -5.08 20.76
CA ARG A 376 -11.36 -4.86 21.97
C ARG A 376 -11.49 -3.41 22.41
N PRO A 377 -12.29 -3.08 23.46
CA PRO A 377 -12.31 -1.74 23.99
C PRO A 377 -10.88 -1.40 24.43
N ALA A 378 -10.36 -0.29 23.93
CA ALA A 378 -9.08 0.28 24.33
C ALA A 378 -9.18 0.90 25.74
N GLU A 379 -9.76 0.18 26.69
CA GLU A 379 -9.91 0.60 28.07
C GLU A 379 -8.69 0.14 28.89
N VAL A 380 -8.16 1.10 29.65
CA VAL A 380 -7.12 0.95 30.69
C VAL A 380 -5.67 0.81 30.19
N ALA A 381 -5.19 1.83 29.48
CA ALA A 381 -3.78 2.24 29.56
C ALA A 381 -3.72 3.76 29.77
N GLY A 382 -4.12 4.23 30.95
CA GLY A 382 -4.10 5.66 31.25
C GLY A 382 -4.89 6.08 32.48
N ALA A 383 -4.64 5.48 33.64
CA ALA A 383 -5.02 6.08 34.91
C ALA A 383 -4.01 5.65 35.99
N ASN A 384 -2.95 6.43 36.13
CA ASN A 384 -2.10 6.39 37.33
C ASN A 384 -2.32 7.72 38.08
N PRO A 385 -3.33 7.82 38.97
CA PRO A 385 -3.62 9.04 39.71
C PRO A 385 -2.74 9.10 40.97
N ALA A 386 -1.42 9.23 40.81
CA ALA A 386 -0.52 9.30 41.97
C ALA A 386 0.82 10.00 41.66
N ALA A 387 0.81 11.18 41.03
CA ALA A 387 2.00 12.04 40.93
C ALA A 387 1.66 13.49 40.60
N ALA A 388 0.82 14.14 41.41
CA ALA A 388 0.64 15.59 41.35
C ALA A 388 0.18 16.13 42.71
N ARG A 389 1.06 16.09 43.70
CA ARG A 389 0.94 16.92 44.90
C ARG A 389 2.31 17.51 45.20
N ASN A 390 2.34 18.84 45.25
CA ASN A 390 3.39 19.74 45.73
C ASN A 390 4.27 20.42 44.68
N ALA A 391 3.76 21.55 44.16
CA ALA A 391 4.57 22.75 43.93
C ALA A 391 3.65 24.00 44.04
N PRO A 392 3.95 24.99 44.90
CA PRO A 392 3.19 26.23 44.98
C PRO A 392 3.83 27.40 44.21
N GLY A 393 3.02 28.01 43.32
CA GLY A 393 3.06 29.43 42.88
C GLY A 393 4.05 29.85 41.78
N PRO A 394 3.93 31.07 41.19
CA PRO A 394 2.81 32.02 41.15
C PRO A 394 2.40 32.45 39.71
N GLN A 395 1.39 33.31 39.67
CA GLN A 395 0.67 33.92 38.53
C GLN A 395 1.55 34.44 37.38
N GLY A 396 1.14 34.10 36.14
CA GLY A 396 1.59 34.75 34.91
C GLY A 396 0.68 34.36 33.76
N GLY A 397 -0.21 35.27 33.35
CA GLY A 397 -1.13 35.06 32.24
C GLY A 397 -0.40 35.04 30.90
N GLY A 398 -0.45 33.90 30.21
CA GLY A 398 -0.02 33.74 28.83
C GLY A 398 -0.93 32.74 28.11
N PRO A 399 -1.21 32.92 26.81
CA PRO A 399 -2.14 32.08 26.06
C PRO A 399 -1.59 30.65 25.96
N VAL A 400 -2.38 29.71 26.47
CA VAL A 400 -2.07 28.28 26.48
C VAL A 400 -2.11 27.75 25.04
N GLN A 401 -0.93 27.47 24.46
CA GLN A 401 -0.82 26.74 23.21
C GLN A 401 -1.35 25.31 23.40
N ALA A 402 -2.43 24.99 22.68
CA ALA A 402 -2.99 23.65 22.62
C ALA A 402 -1.99 22.69 21.97
N VAL A 403 -1.36 21.84 22.78
CA VAL A 403 -0.51 20.75 22.30
C VAL A 403 -1.40 19.78 21.50
N PRO A 404 -1.13 19.54 20.20
CA PRO A 404 -1.98 18.69 19.38
C PRO A 404 -1.94 17.26 19.91
N ARG A 405 -3.12 16.72 20.24
CA ARG A 405 -3.34 15.31 20.57
C ARG A 405 -2.76 14.46 19.44
N ALA A 406 -1.73 13.68 19.75
CA ALA A 406 -1.14 12.71 18.84
C ALA A 406 -2.24 11.80 18.28
N ASN A 407 -2.49 11.93 16.96
CA ASN A 407 -3.48 11.13 16.27
C ASN A 407 -3.00 9.68 16.31
N ARG A 408 -3.74 8.86 17.05
CA ARG A 408 -3.45 7.46 17.32
C ARG A 408 -3.40 6.74 15.97
N VAL A 409 -2.20 6.33 15.56
CA VAL A 409 -1.95 5.52 14.36
C VAL A 409 -2.87 4.31 14.40
N GLN A 410 -3.95 4.32 13.61
CA GLN A 410 -4.74 3.14 13.35
C GLN A 410 -3.85 2.19 12.56
N MET A 411 -3.18 1.30 13.27
CA MET A 411 -2.47 0.17 12.67
C MET A 411 -3.45 -0.54 11.76
N ARG A 412 -3.22 -0.45 10.44
CA ARG A 412 -4.03 -1.16 9.44
C ARG A 412 -4.02 -2.62 9.84
N SER A 413 -5.19 -3.14 10.17
CA SER A 413 -5.33 -4.54 10.56
C SER A 413 -4.77 -5.42 9.44
N PRO A 414 -3.99 -6.47 9.74
CA PRO A 414 -3.48 -7.40 8.72
C PRO A 414 -4.61 -8.01 7.89
N ILE A 415 -5.82 -8.12 8.47
CA ILE A 415 -7.03 -8.57 7.76
C ILE A 415 -7.38 -7.61 6.61
N GLN A 416 -7.19 -6.30 6.81
CA GLN A 416 -7.48 -5.30 5.79
C GLN A 416 -6.55 -5.43 4.57
N ALA A 417 -5.28 -5.77 4.80
CA ALA A 417 -4.32 -6.04 3.72
C ALA A 417 -4.70 -7.31 2.93
N VAL A 418 -5.19 -8.34 3.61
CA VAL A 418 -5.71 -9.56 2.94
C VAL A 418 -6.95 -9.23 2.11
N ILE A 419 -7.89 -8.45 2.66
CA ILE A 419 -9.09 -7.99 1.94
C ILE A 419 -8.69 -7.16 0.72
N ASP A 420 -7.71 -6.25 0.86
CA ASP A 420 -7.18 -5.45 -0.25
C ASP A 420 -6.57 -6.34 -1.34
N GLY A 421 -5.77 -7.35 -0.95
CA GLY A 421 -5.20 -8.32 -1.88
C GLY A 421 -6.26 -9.13 -2.64
N LEU A 422 -7.31 -9.58 -1.94
CA LEU A 422 -8.43 -10.30 -2.55
C LEU A 422 -9.27 -9.40 -3.48
N ALA A 423 -9.51 -8.15 -3.08
CA ALA A 423 -10.23 -7.17 -3.89
C ALA A 423 -9.49 -6.86 -5.20
N MET A 424 -8.16 -6.73 -5.13
CA MET A 424 -7.29 -6.47 -6.29
C MET A 424 -6.92 -7.72 -7.10
N MET A 425 -7.34 -8.91 -6.65
CA MET A 425 -7.03 -10.15 -7.35
C MET A 425 -7.55 -10.11 -8.80
N ASN A 426 -6.66 -10.44 -9.74
CA ASN A 426 -6.87 -10.39 -11.20
C ASN A 426 -6.94 -8.99 -11.83
N ILE A 427 -7.27 -7.93 -11.08
CA ILE A 427 -7.25 -6.56 -11.61
C ILE A 427 -5.82 -6.16 -11.93
N SER A 428 -4.88 -6.37 -11.00
CA SER A 428 -3.47 -6.06 -11.21
C SER A 428 -2.85 -6.81 -12.39
N TYR A 429 -3.18 -8.11 -12.54
CA TYR A 429 -2.71 -8.91 -13.67
C TYR A 429 -3.30 -8.42 -15.01
N GLU A 430 -4.60 -8.13 -15.05
CA GLU A 430 -5.22 -7.61 -16.27
C GLU A 430 -4.75 -6.19 -16.61
N ASP A 431 -4.43 -5.36 -15.62
CA ASP A 431 -3.83 -4.04 -15.81
C ASP A 431 -2.42 -4.14 -16.37
N ALA A 432 -1.60 -5.05 -15.84
CA ALA A 432 -0.29 -5.35 -16.41
C ALA A 432 -0.41 -5.85 -17.85
N LEU A 433 -1.43 -6.66 -18.16
CA LEU A 433 -1.71 -7.09 -19.53
C LEU A 433 -2.15 -5.97 -20.46
N LEU A 434 -2.90 -4.97 -19.95
CA LEU A 434 -3.30 -3.79 -20.73
C LEU A 434 -2.09 -2.89 -21.07
N GLU A 435 -1.09 -2.86 -20.20
CA GLU A 435 0.15 -2.09 -20.36
C GLU A 435 1.22 -2.84 -21.16
N SER A 436 1.23 -4.17 -21.10
CA SER A 436 2.20 -5.00 -21.81
C SER A 436 1.89 -5.14 -23.31
N ASP A 437 2.94 -5.11 -24.13
CA ASP A 437 2.88 -5.48 -25.55
C ASP A 437 2.93 -7.02 -25.76
N THR A 438 2.96 -7.80 -24.68
CA THR A 438 3.08 -9.26 -24.76
C THR A 438 1.77 -9.92 -25.19
N GLN A 439 1.83 -10.77 -26.20
CA GLN A 439 0.68 -11.57 -26.62
C GLN A 439 0.33 -12.61 -25.54
N ALA A 440 -0.65 -12.28 -24.69
CA ALA A 440 -1.18 -13.22 -23.72
C ALA A 440 -2.32 -14.06 -24.32
N PRO A 441 -2.29 -15.39 -24.14
CA PRO A 441 -3.38 -16.26 -24.57
C PRO A 441 -4.69 -15.87 -23.85
N PRO A 442 -5.86 -16.07 -24.50
CA PRO A 442 -7.14 -15.78 -23.87
C PRO A 442 -7.32 -16.66 -22.61
N PRO A 443 -7.98 -16.14 -21.56
CA PRO A 443 -8.20 -16.92 -20.34
C PRO A 443 -9.01 -18.18 -20.65
N SER A 444 -8.52 -19.32 -20.18
CA SER A 444 -9.17 -20.62 -20.39
C SER A 444 -10.55 -20.67 -19.74
N VAL A 445 -11.45 -21.54 -20.22
CA VAL A 445 -12.79 -21.70 -19.64
C VAL A 445 -12.70 -22.05 -18.15
N LEU A 446 -11.74 -22.90 -17.76
CA LEU A 446 -11.49 -23.24 -16.36
C LEU A 446 -11.05 -22.03 -15.55
N GLN A 447 -10.18 -21.18 -16.10
CA GLN A 447 -9.76 -19.93 -15.45
C GLN A 447 -10.94 -18.97 -15.28
N LYS A 448 -11.79 -18.83 -16.30
CA LYS A 448 -13.02 -18.02 -16.21
C LYS A 448 -13.97 -18.55 -15.15
N ALA A 449 -14.17 -19.87 -15.08
CA ALA A 449 -15.02 -20.50 -14.05
C ALA A 449 -14.44 -20.29 -12.64
N LYS A 450 -13.13 -20.48 -12.47
CA LYS A 450 -12.43 -20.20 -11.20
C LYS A 450 -12.57 -18.74 -10.80
N MET A 451 -12.38 -17.82 -11.74
CA MET A 451 -12.54 -16.38 -11.50
C MET A 451 -13.97 -16.05 -11.11
N PHE A 452 -14.97 -16.56 -11.84
CA PHE A 452 -16.38 -16.36 -11.52
C PHE A 452 -16.72 -16.83 -10.11
N ILE A 453 -16.33 -18.07 -9.74
CA ILE A 453 -16.59 -18.62 -8.40
C ILE A 453 -15.90 -17.77 -7.33
N THR A 454 -14.64 -17.37 -7.56
CA THR A 454 -13.91 -16.57 -6.58
C THR A 454 -14.53 -15.19 -6.39
N LEU A 455 -14.94 -14.54 -7.49
CA LEU A 455 -15.62 -13.25 -7.44
C LEU A 455 -17.00 -13.35 -6.81
N PHE A 456 -17.75 -14.41 -7.11
CA PHE A 456 -19.05 -14.69 -6.49
C PHE A 456 -18.91 -14.81 -4.97
N VAL A 457 -17.93 -15.56 -4.48
CA VAL A 457 -17.67 -15.64 -3.03
C VAL A 457 -17.23 -14.28 -2.46
N LEU A 458 -16.40 -13.54 -3.19
CA LEU A 458 -15.94 -12.21 -2.76
C LEU A 458 -17.07 -11.18 -2.68
N THR A 459 -18.09 -11.30 -3.55
CA THR A 459 -19.27 -10.42 -3.52
C THR A 459 -20.11 -10.57 -2.25
N LEU A 460 -19.99 -11.70 -1.54
CA LEU A 460 -20.65 -11.91 -0.25
C LEU A 460 -20.04 -11.07 0.88
N TYR A 461 -18.88 -10.44 0.63
CA TYR A 461 -18.20 -9.58 1.60
C TYR A 461 -18.25 -8.11 1.14
N PRO A 462 -19.14 -7.28 1.72
CA PRO A 462 -19.41 -5.91 1.24
C PRO A 462 -18.15 -5.05 1.09
N ALA A 463 -17.24 -5.09 2.07
CA ALA A 463 -16.03 -4.27 2.03
C ALA A 463 -15.05 -4.69 0.91
N ALA A 464 -14.96 -5.99 0.59
CA ALA A 464 -14.14 -6.45 -0.54
C ALA A 464 -14.80 -6.08 -1.87
N TRP A 465 -16.12 -6.17 -1.94
CA TRP A 465 -16.91 -5.76 -3.10
C TRP A 465 -16.74 -4.27 -3.41
N ASP A 466 -16.91 -3.38 -2.42
CA ASP A 466 -16.78 -1.93 -2.60
C ASP A 466 -15.36 -1.54 -3.04
N ARG A 467 -14.34 -2.15 -2.45
CA ARG A 467 -12.93 -1.98 -2.85
C ARG A 467 -12.67 -2.46 -4.27
N ARG A 468 -13.23 -3.60 -4.64
CA ARG A 468 -13.10 -4.11 -6.00
C ARG A 468 -13.82 -3.21 -7.00
N ARG A 469 -15.01 -2.73 -6.67
CA ARG A 469 -15.80 -1.83 -7.53
C ARG A 469 -15.06 -0.52 -7.76
N THR A 470 -14.50 0.09 -6.72
CA THR A 470 -13.67 1.31 -6.85
C THR A 470 -12.44 1.08 -7.72
N ALA A 471 -11.73 -0.05 -7.56
CA ALA A 471 -10.62 -0.42 -8.43
C ALA A 471 -11.04 -0.60 -9.90
N LEU A 472 -12.17 -1.26 -10.16
CA LEU A 472 -12.74 -1.38 -11.50
C LEU A 472 -13.08 -0.01 -12.09
N ARG A 473 -13.66 0.91 -11.31
CA ARG A 473 -13.96 2.27 -11.79
C ARG A 473 -12.72 3.03 -12.21
N GLN A 474 -11.65 2.93 -11.43
CA GLN A 474 -10.38 3.58 -11.75
C GLN A 474 -9.81 3.04 -13.07
N ARG A 475 -9.82 1.71 -13.23
CA ARG A 475 -9.36 1.05 -14.46
C ARG A 475 -10.22 1.42 -15.67
N GLU A 476 -11.54 1.40 -15.54
CA GLU A 476 -12.45 1.74 -16.64
C GLU A 476 -12.34 3.22 -17.03
N GLY A 477 -12.19 4.12 -16.05
CA GLY A 477 -11.89 5.54 -16.29
C GLY A 477 -10.59 5.74 -17.07
N ARG A 478 -9.55 4.98 -16.75
CA ARG A 478 -8.28 4.96 -17.50
C ARG A 478 -8.48 4.46 -18.93
N ILE A 479 -9.23 3.36 -19.13
CA ILE A 479 -9.52 2.80 -20.46
C ILE A 479 -10.31 3.78 -21.33
N ARG A 480 -11.27 4.52 -20.75
CA ARG A 480 -12.02 5.55 -21.48
C ARG A 480 -11.16 6.74 -21.85
N THR A 481 -10.28 7.18 -20.95
CA THR A 481 -9.31 8.25 -21.25
C THR A 481 -8.40 7.82 -22.41
N GLU A 482 -7.94 6.58 -22.41
CA GLU A 482 -7.16 5.99 -23.51
C GLU A 482 -7.98 5.90 -24.81
N ALA A 483 -9.26 5.53 -24.71
CA ALA A 483 -10.18 5.47 -25.84
C ALA A 483 -10.39 6.85 -26.50
N THR A 484 -10.65 7.88 -25.70
CA THR A 484 -10.80 9.26 -26.16
C THR A 484 -9.50 9.78 -26.77
N ALA A 485 -8.34 9.47 -26.17
CA ALA A 485 -7.04 9.82 -26.74
C ALA A 485 -6.81 9.15 -28.10
N ARG A 486 -7.23 7.90 -28.26
CA ARG A 486 -7.16 7.14 -29.52
C ARG A 486 -8.09 7.73 -30.59
N GLU A 487 -9.32 8.04 -30.24
CA GLU A 487 -10.29 8.64 -31.16
C GLU A 487 -9.80 10.01 -31.64
N ALA A 488 -9.30 10.85 -30.72
CA ALA A 488 -8.69 12.12 -31.07
C ALA A 488 -7.50 11.96 -32.04
N ALA A 489 -6.66 10.94 -31.83
CA ALA A 489 -5.54 10.62 -32.72
C ALA A 489 -6.00 10.25 -34.14
N LEU A 490 -7.07 9.45 -34.24
CA LEU A 490 -7.63 9.01 -35.52
C LEU A 490 -8.30 10.16 -36.27
N THR A 491 -9.06 11.01 -35.57
CA THR A 491 -9.67 12.21 -36.15
C THR A 491 -8.60 13.18 -36.65
N GLU A 492 -7.58 13.45 -35.83
CA GLU A 492 -6.47 14.33 -36.19
C GLU A 492 -5.67 13.79 -37.39
N ARG A 493 -5.55 12.47 -37.52
CA ARG A 493 -4.96 11.82 -38.70
C ARG A 493 -5.83 12.00 -39.95
N ALA A 494 -7.14 11.76 -39.83
CA ALA A 494 -8.08 11.92 -40.94
C ALA A 494 -8.16 13.38 -41.43
N GLU A 495 -8.15 14.35 -40.51
CA GLU A 495 -8.09 15.79 -40.84
C GLU A 495 -6.80 16.18 -41.55
N ARG A 496 -5.67 15.57 -41.16
CA ARG A 496 -4.39 15.83 -41.83
C ARG A 496 -4.32 15.20 -43.22
N GLU A 497 -4.85 13.98 -43.35
CA GLU A 497 -4.96 13.31 -44.65
C GLU A 497 -5.89 14.06 -45.61
N SER A 498 -6.95 14.70 -45.10
CA SER A 498 -7.86 15.51 -45.92
C SER A 498 -7.32 16.90 -46.27
N ALA A 499 -6.53 17.53 -45.38
CA ALA A 499 -5.88 18.82 -45.64
C ALA A 499 -4.72 18.74 -46.64
N GLY A 500 -4.16 17.55 -46.88
CA GLY A 500 -3.11 17.34 -47.87
C GLY A 500 -1.84 18.16 -47.61
N ALA A 501 -1.26 18.72 -48.68
CA ALA A 501 -0.03 19.52 -48.60
C ALA A 501 -0.22 20.90 -47.95
N ASP A 502 -1.47 21.36 -47.81
CA ASP A 502 -1.81 22.68 -47.28
C ASP A 502 -1.99 22.68 -45.75
N ALA A 503 -1.75 21.55 -45.07
CA ALA A 503 -1.85 21.46 -43.62
C ALA A 503 -0.82 22.39 -42.94
N PRO A 504 -1.24 23.26 -42.01
CA PRO A 504 -0.33 24.17 -41.33
C PRO A 504 0.76 23.40 -40.55
N ALA A 505 1.97 23.96 -40.52
CA ALA A 505 3.07 23.41 -39.74
C ALA A 505 2.69 23.39 -38.25
N ARG A 506 2.83 22.22 -37.62
CA ARG A 506 2.53 22.06 -36.18
C ARG A 506 3.62 22.70 -35.34
N SER A 507 3.20 23.23 -34.18
CA SER A 507 4.16 23.56 -33.14
C SER A 507 4.87 22.29 -32.65
N ALA A 508 6.12 22.42 -32.17
CA ALA A 508 6.87 21.27 -31.64
C ALA A 508 6.12 20.57 -30.48
N GLU A 509 5.35 21.33 -29.70
CA GLU A 509 4.52 20.80 -28.62
C GLU A 509 3.32 19.99 -29.15
N GLU A 510 2.64 20.48 -30.19
CA GLU A 510 1.59 19.72 -30.88
C GLU A 510 2.12 18.45 -31.51
N GLU A 511 3.33 18.49 -32.09
CA GLU A 511 3.97 17.29 -32.64
C GLU A 511 4.28 16.26 -31.55
N ALA A 512 4.75 16.69 -30.38
CA ALA A 512 5.00 15.80 -29.24
C ALA A 512 3.68 15.18 -28.71
N ARG A 513 2.61 15.97 -28.60
CA ARG A 513 1.28 15.47 -28.19
C ARG A 513 0.71 14.51 -29.22
N ALA A 514 0.86 14.79 -30.52
CA ALA A 514 0.43 13.92 -31.60
C ALA A 514 1.17 12.57 -31.57
N LYS A 515 2.50 12.59 -31.38
CA LYS A 515 3.32 11.37 -31.21
C LYS A 515 2.89 10.55 -30.00
N ALA A 516 2.59 11.20 -28.87
CA ALA A 516 2.10 10.50 -27.68
C ALA A 516 0.73 9.82 -27.92
N ARG A 517 -0.18 10.50 -28.63
CA ARG A 517 -1.48 9.93 -29.03
C ARG A 517 -1.33 8.78 -30.03
N GLU A 518 -0.42 8.89 -30.98
CA GLU A 518 -0.12 7.83 -31.94
C GLU A 518 0.45 6.58 -31.25
N GLN A 519 1.31 6.74 -30.25
CA GLN A 519 1.80 5.62 -29.44
C GLN A 519 0.68 4.86 -28.74
N VAL A 520 -0.38 5.55 -28.29
CA VAL A 520 -1.57 4.91 -27.71
C VAL A 520 -2.32 4.09 -28.76
N VAL A 521 -2.46 4.60 -30.00
CA VAL A 521 -3.06 3.85 -31.11
C VAL A 521 -2.25 2.59 -31.42
N ILE A 522 -0.93 2.71 -31.58
CA ILE A 522 -0.03 1.59 -31.88
C ILE A 522 -0.08 0.54 -30.78
N ARG A 523 -0.05 0.95 -29.51
CA ARG A 523 -0.19 0.03 -28.37
C ARG A 523 -1.52 -0.71 -28.42
N HIS A 524 -2.61 0.00 -28.68
CA HIS A 524 -3.93 -0.61 -28.80
C HIS A 524 -4.00 -1.62 -29.96
N GLU A 525 -3.36 -1.34 -31.09
CA GLU A 525 -3.29 -2.24 -32.24
C GLU A 525 -2.50 -3.52 -31.96
N ARG A 526 -1.48 -3.47 -31.08
CA ARG A 526 -0.70 -4.64 -30.66
C ARG A 526 -1.42 -5.54 -29.67
N ARG A 527 -2.48 -5.06 -29.01
CA ARG A 527 -3.21 -5.84 -28.01
C ARG A 527 -3.85 -7.09 -28.61
N PRO A 528 -3.91 -8.21 -27.84
CA PRO A 528 -4.67 -9.40 -28.21
C PRO A 528 -6.13 -9.07 -28.55
N ALA A 529 -6.71 -9.81 -29.49
CA ALA A 529 -8.09 -9.59 -29.94
C ALA A 529 -9.12 -9.59 -28.79
N TRP A 530 -8.94 -10.47 -27.80
CA TRP A 530 -9.84 -10.55 -26.64
C TRP A 530 -9.77 -9.30 -25.73
N LEU A 531 -8.60 -8.66 -25.64
CA LEU A 531 -8.39 -7.40 -24.91
C LEU A 531 -9.01 -6.22 -25.67
N LYS A 532 -8.86 -6.20 -27.01
CA LYS A 532 -9.54 -5.21 -27.86
C LYS A 532 -11.06 -5.26 -27.68
N GLN A 533 -11.65 -6.46 -27.70
CA GLN A 533 -13.08 -6.66 -27.44
C GLN A 533 -13.48 -6.20 -26.03
N TYR A 534 -12.63 -6.45 -25.02
CA TYR A 534 -12.89 -5.96 -23.67
C TYR A 534 -12.89 -4.42 -23.61
N VAL A 535 -11.89 -3.75 -24.16
CA VAL A 535 -11.81 -2.28 -24.23
C VAL A 535 -13.03 -1.71 -24.98
N GLN A 536 -13.41 -2.35 -26.08
CA GLN A 536 -14.59 -1.96 -26.85
C GLN A 536 -15.88 -2.09 -26.03
N ARG A 537 -16.05 -3.17 -25.25
CA ARG A 537 -17.21 -3.31 -24.35
C ARG A 537 -17.25 -2.21 -23.30
N VAL A 538 -16.13 -1.88 -22.67
CA VAL A 538 -16.04 -0.81 -21.64
C VAL A 538 -16.36 0.57 -22.22
N GLN A 539 -16.04 0.80 -23.49
CA GLN A 539 -16.40 2.03 -24.20
C GLN A 539 -17.92 2.13 -24.44
N TYR A 540 -18.59 1.03 -24.80
CA TYR A 540 -20.02 1.03 -25.10
C TYR A 540 -20.93 0.83 -23.89
N SER A 541 -20.45 0.21 -22.82
CA SER A 541 -21.21 0.11 -21.59
C SER A 541 -21.19 1.47 -20.89
N GLU A 542 -22.23 2.26 -21.12
CA GLU A 542 -22.64 3.33 -20.21
C GLU A 542 -22.77 2.73 -18.80
N TRP A 543 -22.43 3.50 -17.76
CA TRP A 543 -22.46 2.97 -16.40
C TRP A 543 -23.87 2.41 -16.15
N VAL A 544 -23.97 1.13 -15.78
CA VAL A 544 -25.26 0.52 -15.37
C VAL A 544 -25.83 1.22 -14.11
N ASP A 545 -25.06 2.13 -13.51
CA ASP A 545 -25.38 2.88 -12.30
C ASP A 545 -25.60 4.38 -12.52
N ASP A 546 -25.66 4.90 -13.74
CA ASP A 546 -26.20 6.25 -14.00
C ASP A 546 -27.72 6.09 -14.25
N PRO A 547 -28.59 6.33 -13.24
CA PRO A 547 -30.04 6.27 -13.39
C PRO A 547 -30.63 7.38 -14.24
#